data_AF-A0A9P8VYC5-F1
#
_entry.id   AF-A0A9P8VYC5-F1
#
_cell.length_a   1.000
_cell.length_b   1.000
_cell.length_c   1.000
_cell.angle_alpha   90.00
_cell.angle_beta   90.00
_cell.angle_gamma   90.00
#
_symmetry.space_group_name_H-M   'P 1'
#
loop_
_entity.id
_entity.type
_entity.pdbx_description
1 polymer ?
#
loop_
_entity_poly.entity_id
_entity_poly.type
_entity_poly.pdbx_seq_one_letter_code
_entity_poly.pdbx_strand_id
1 'polypeptide(L)'
;MSGSRSGVASQPATSGTISFLDLPKRIRNDIYKRVLVVGHPIYLFQDKGSRVETFAPDKPIRWLALLHSNRQIYGEARAVLYGMSRFILVDTTQQQVDLLQSFLDCIGPVNANLLSHLCINFPVAENREDQPCEVKLREDGRQSLRLLQENCTNLTTLETFVHSKNSSFLIGADEDNSQFVREALLRIDAQLKAISSLQRIIVRVYIGTLTPLVKDMMRGLGWVVVFGDR
;
A
#
# COMPACT_ATOMS: atom_id res chain seq x y z
N MET A 1 -16.51 58.65 59.27
CA MET A 1 -16.02 58.60 57.88
C MET A 1 -16.09 57.16 57.41
N SER A 2 -17.19 56.81 56.72
CA SER A 2 -17.43 55.49 56.13
C SER A 2 -17.02 55.54 54.66
N GLY A 3 -16.08 54.70 54.25
CA GLY A 3 -15.61 54.60 52.87
C GLY A 3 -15.79 53.18 52.36
N SER A 4 -16.97 52.87 51.85
CA SER A 4 -17.27 51.60 51.18
C SER A 4 -16.60 51.56 49.80
N ARG A 5 -15.54 50.76 49.65
CA ARG A 5 -14.98 50.41 48.34
C ARG A 5 -15.81 49.28 47.72
N SER A 6 -16.63 49.64 46.75
CA SER A 6 -17.28 48.73 45.81
C SER A 6 -16.22 48.07 44.93
N GLY A 7 -15.83 46.85 45.27
CA GLY A 7 -15.06 45.98 44.38
C GLY A 7 -15.96 45.49 43.25
N VAL A 8 -15.77 46.01 42.04
CA VAL A 8 -16.33 45.44 40.82
C VAL A 8 -15.68 44.08 40.63
N ALA A 9 -16.47 43.01 40.77
CA ALA A 9 -16.05 41.66 40.44
C ALA A 9 -15.90 41.55 38.93
N SER A 10 -14.67 41.54 38.46
CA SER A 10 -14.33 41.20 37.07
C SER A 10 -14.71 39.74 36.84
N GLN A 11 -15.77 39.49 36.06
CA GLN A 11 -16.07 38.15 35.57
C GLN A 11 -14.89 37.67 34.70
N PRO A 12 -14.35 36.46 34.92
CA PRO A 12 -13.38 35.91 34.00
C PRO A 12 -14.06 35.67 32.65
N ALA A 13 -13.54 36.29 31.60
CA ALA A 13 -13.90 35.95 30.24
C ALA A 13 -13.61 34.45 30.06
N THR A 14 -14.67 33.65 29.92
CA THR A 14 -14.56 32.27 29.45
C THR A 14 -14.15 32.34 27.98
N SER A 15 -12.84 32.44 27.75
CA SER A 15 -12.25 32.07 26.47
C SER A 15 -12.62 30.62 26.23
N GLY A 16 -13.70 30.39 25.49
CA GLY A 16 -14.16 29.06 25.13
C GLY A 16 -13.03 28.34 24.42
N THR A 17 -12.39 27.40 25.11
CA THR A 17 -11.38 26.53 24.53
C THR A 17 -12.07 25.60 23.54
N ILE A 18 -11.93 25.92 22.25
CA ILE A 18 -12.38 25.04 21.17
C ILE A 18 -11.61 23.73 21.29
N SER A 19 -12.31 22.61 21.47
CA SER A 19 -11.72 21.28 21.48
C SER A 19 -11.37 20.85 20.06
N PHE A 20 -10.38 19.97 19.92
CA PHE A 20 -10.03 19.40 18.62
C PHE A 20 -11.22 18.70 17.94
N LEU A 21 -12.11 18.06 18.70
CA LEU A 21 -13.28 17.38 18.15
C LEU A 21 -14.41 18.34 17.73
N ASP A 22 -14.35 19.60 18.14
CA ASP A 22 -15.29 20.64 17.70
C ASP A 22 -14.95 21.14 16.29
N LEU A 23 -13.72 20.90 15.81
CA LEU A 23 -13.33 21.21 14.45
C LEU A 23 -14.14 20.37 13.44
N PRO A 24 -14.56 20.91 12.29
CA PRO A 24 -15.22 20.11 11.26
C PRO A 24 -14.37 18.90 10.83
N LYS A 25 -15.01 17.76 10.55
CA LYS A 25 -14.34 16.51 10.15
C LYS A 25 -13.31 16.70 9.02
N ARG A 26 -13.61 17.56 8.04
CA ARG A 26 -12.69 17.91 6.96
C ARG A 26 -11.36 18.47 7.49
N ILE A 27 -11.42 19.40 8.44
CA ILE A 27 -10.23 20.02 9.04
C ILE A 27 -9.45 18.98 9.86
N ARG A 28 -10.14 18.13 10.63
CA ARG A 28 -9.49 17.04 11.36
C ARG A 28 -8.78 16.07 10.42
N ASN A 29 -9.42 15.68 9.31
CA ASN A 29 -8.81 14.85 8.28
C ASN A 29 -7.55 15.49 7.68
N ASP A 30 -7.56 16.79 7.42
CA ASP A 30 -6.39 17.48 6.89
C ASP A 30 -5.25 17.55 7.93
N ILE A 31 -5.56 17.64 9.22
CA ILE A 31 -4.58 17.52 10.30
C ILE A 31 -4.03 16.08 10.34
N TYR A 32 -4.88 15.06 10.30
CA TYR A 32 -4.44 13.66 10.28
C TYR A 32 -3.53 13.37 9.09
N LYS A 33 -3.83 13.90 7.90
CA LYS A 33 -2.97 13.73 6.72
C LYS A 33 -1.56 14.26 6.97
N ARG A 34 -1.47 15.48 7.52
CA ARG A 34 -0.17 16.13 7.81
C ARG A 34 0.66 15.40 8.85
N VAL A 35 0.01 14.69 9.78
CA VAL A 35 0.69 13.96 10.85
C VAL A 35 1.00 12.52 10.45
N LEU A 36 0.06 11.84 9.76
CA LEU A 36 0.10 10.40 9.53
C LEU A 36 0.58 10.00 8.15
N VAL A 37 0.42 10.84 7.13
CA VAL A 37 0.84 10.49 5.77
C VAL A 37 2.23 11.03 5.53
N VAL A 38 3.19 10.12 5.38
CA VAL A 38 4.57 10.43 5.00
C VAL A 38 4.70 10.47 3.48
N GLY A 39 5.61 11.32 2.96
CA GLY A 39 5.83 11.44 1.51
C GLY A 39 6.50 10.20 0.90
N HIS A 40 7.23 9.45 1.71
CA HIS A 40 7.88 8.20 1.32
C HIS A 40 6.98 7.00 1.60
N PRO A 41 7.14 5.90 0.85
CA PRO A 41 6.45 4.66 1.18
C PRO A 41 6.85 4.14 2.57
N ILE A 42 5.91 3.45 3.20
CA ILE A 42 6.12 2.74 4.45
C ILE A 42 6.58 1.34 4.09
N TYR A 43 7.84 1.06 4.40
CA TYR A 43 8.47 -0.22 4.16
C TYR A 43 8.06 -1.21 5.25
N LEU A 44 7.53 -2.35 4.83
CA LEU A 44 7.15 -3.48 5.66
C LEU A 44 8.21 -4.56 5.52
N PHE A 45 8.68 -5.07 6.65
CA PHE A 45 9.62 -6.18 6.72
C PHE A 45 9.37 -7.00 7.99
N GLN A 46 9.87 -8.22 8.01
CA GLN A 46 9.70 -9.13 9.14
C GLN A 46 10.91 -10.05 9.19
N ASP A 47 11.56 -10.09 10.34
CA ASP A 47 12.59 -11.09 10.62
C ASP A 47 11.91 -12.42 11.00
N LYS A 48 12.61 -13.54 10.78
CA LYS A 48 12.05 -14.87 11.07
C LYS A 48 11.60 -14.97 12.53
N GLY A 49 10.31 -15.20 12.72
CA GLY A 49 9.69 -15.35 14.04
C GLY A 49 9.43 -14.02 14.78
N SER A 50 9.65 -12.87 14.15
CA SER A 50 9.34 -11.56 14.72
C SER A 50 7.99 -11.03 14.25
N ARG A 51 7.56 -9.89 14.81
CA ARG A 51 6.38 -9.16 14.37
C ARG A 51 6.72 -8.33 13.13
N VAL A 52 5.72 -8.00 12.32
CA VAL A 52 5.90 -7.07 11.20
C VAL A 52 6.39 -5.71 11.71
N GLU A 53 7.49 -5.24 11.14
CA GLU A 53 8.11 -3.96 11.44
C GLU A 53 7.91 -2.98 10.29
N THR A 54 7.98 -1.69 10.62
CA THR A 54 7.72 -0.60 9.67
C THR A 54 8.85 0.43 9.70
N PHE A 55 9.37 0.77 8.53
CA PHE A 55 10.33 1.84 8.33
C PHE A 55 9.82 2.88 7.34
N ALA A 56 10.04 4.15 7.61
CA ALA A 56 9.87 5.24 6.64
C ALA A 56 10.86 6.36 6.99
N PRO A 57 11.61 6.92 6.02
CA PRO A 57 12.65 7.92 6.28
C PRO A 57 12.17 9.12 7.10
N ASP A 58 10.99 9.65 6.77
CA ASP A 58 10.46 10.87 7.40
C ASP A 58 9.43 10.59 8.51
N LYS A 59 9.46 9.38 9.09
CA LYS A 59 8.48 8.98 10.12
C LYS A 59 8.67 9.83 11.39
N PRO A 60 7.67 10.61 11.83
CA PRO A 60 7.78 11.39 13.06
C PRO A 60 8.00 10.52 14.31
N ILE A 61 8.65 11.10 15.32
CA ILE A 61 8.71 10.49 16.66
C ILE A 61 7.27 10.35 17.17
N ARG A 62 6.90 9.16 17.66
CA ARG A 62 5.53 8.83 18.12
C ARG A 62 4.46 9.02 17.04
N TRP A 63 4.80 8.79 15.77
CA TRP A 63 3.89 8.91 14.62
C TRP A 63 2.49 8.32 14.83
N LEU A 64 2.38 7.14 15.45
CA LEU A 64 1.11 6.44 15.67
C LEU A 64 0.38 6.84 16.98
N ALA A 65 0.92 7.76 17.79
CA ALA A 65 0.34 8.10 19.09
C ALA A 65 -1.08 8.65 19.02
N LEU A 66 -1.45 9.31 17.91
CA LEU A 66 -2.82 9.77 17.68
C LEU A 66 -3.84 8.62 17.68
N LEU A 67 -3.44 7.44 17.20
CA LEU A 67 -4.31 6.26 17.19
C LEU A 67 -4.68 5.80 18.61
N HIS A 68 -3.91 6.19 19.62
CA HIS A 68 -4.11 5.80 21.02
C HIS A 68 -4.83 6.87 21.86
N SER A 69 -5.31 7.96 21.24
CA SER A 69 -5.89 9.09 21.99
C SER A 69 -7.34 8.82 22.44
N ASN A 70 -8.27 8.60 21.52
CA ASN A 70 -9.65 8.21 21.83
C ASN A 70 -10.30 7.49 20.63
N ARG A 71 -11.47 6.88 20.83
CA ARG A 71 -12.15 6.06 19.81
C ARG A 71 -12.50 6.80 18.53
N GLN A 72 -12.95 8.05 18.63
CA GLN A 72 -13.31 8.85 17.45
C GLN A 72 -12.06 9.21 16.65
N ILE A 73 -11.01 9.71 17.34
CA ILE A 73 -9.73 10.01 16.72
C ILE A 73 -9.14 8.74 16.09
N TYR A 74 -9.13 7.61 16.80
CA TYR A 74 -8.67 6.33 16.27
C TYR A 74 -9.40 5.97 14.96
N GLY A 75 -10.73 6.05 14.95
CA GLY A 75 -11.55 5.72 13.78
C GLY A 75 -11.27 6.62 12.57
N GLU A 76 -11.15 7.93 12.78
CA GLU A 76 -10.88 8.90 11.71
C GLU A 76 -9.42 8.83 11.24
N ALA A 77 -8.48 8.76 12.17
CA ALA A 77 -7.05 8.77 11.91
C ALA A 77 -6.57 7.49 11.20
N ARG A 78 -7.06 6.31 11.60
CA ARG A 78 -6.69 5.05 10.91
C ARG A 78 -7.15 5.01 9.46
N ALA A 79 -8.31 5.61 9.17
CA ALA A 79 -8.82 5.71 7.79
C ALA A 79 -7.91 6.58 6.92
N VAL A 80 -7.33 7.64 7.49
CA VAL A 80 -6.33 8.46 6.80
C VAL A 80 -5.01 7.70 6.65
N LEU A 81 -4.51 7.06 7.71
CA LEU A 81 -3.26 6.31 7.66
C LEU A 81 -3.29 5.22 6.58
N TYR A 82 -4.24 4.28 6.66
CA TYR A 82 -4.29 3.16 5.72
C TYR A 82 -4.80 3.56 4.32
N GLY A 83 -5.72 4.52 4.25
CA GLY A 83 -6.32 4.96 2.99
C GLY A 83 -5.51 5.95 2.18
N MET A 84 -4.44 6.53 2.74
CA MET A 84 -3.64 7.52 2.03
C MET A 84 -2.14 7.24 2.05
N SER A 85 -1.67 6.26 2.83
CA SER A 85 -0.27 5.86 2.82
C SER A 85 0.00 4.77 1.79
N ARG A 86 1.20 4.78 1.24
CA ARG A 86 1.71 3.74 0.37
C ARG A 86 2.53 2.76 1.19
N PHE A 87 2.19 1.48 1.17
CA PHE A 87 2.94 0.43 1.88
C PHE A 87 3.69 -0.45 0.88
N ILE A 88 4.98 -0.66 1.11
CA ILE A 88 5.86 -1.50 0.29
C ILE A 88 6.27 -2.73 1.08
N LEU A 89 6.07 -3.92 0.51
CA LEU A 89 6.65 -5.14 1.04
C LEU A 89 8.10 -5.24 0.55
N VAL A 90 9.07 -5.22 1.47
CA VAL A 90 10.50 -5.20 1.15
C VAL A 90 11.03 -6.59 0.76
N ASP A 91 10.29 -7.65 1.09
CA ASP A 91 10.73 -9.00 0.78
C ASP A 91 10.67 -9.25 -0.72
N THR A 92 11.79 -9.61 -1.33
CA THR A 92 11.93 -9.90 -2.77
C THR A 92 11.84 -11.41 -3.08
N THR A 93 11.49 -12.22 -2.09
CA THR A 93 11.51 -13.68 -2.17
C THR A 93 10.12 -14.29 -1.98
N GLN A 94 10.05 -15.63 -2.01
CA GLN A 94 8.82 -16.40 -1.76
C GLN A 94 8.14 -16.07 -0.41
N GLN A 95 8.86 -15.44 0.51
CA GLN A 95 8.37 -15.01 1.83
C GLN A 95 7.44 -13.79 1.78
N GLN A 96 7.26 -13.16 0.61
CA GLN A 96 6.30 -12.05 0.47
C GLN A 96 4.90 -12.43 0.95
N VAL A 97 4.44 -13.66 0.67
CA VAL A 97 3.10 -14.11 1.09
C VAL A 97 2.97 -14.09 2.61
N ASP A 98 3.99 -14.59 3.31
CA ASP A 98 4.00 -14.66 4.77
C ASP A 98 4.03 -13.26 5.40
N LEU A 99 4.82 -12.35 4.82
CA LEU A 99 4.86 -10.95 5.24
C LEU A 99 3.52 -10.26 4.99
N LEU A 100 2.90 -10.47 3.82
CA LEU A 100 1.59 -9.91 3.48
C LEU A 100 0.53 -10.41 4.45
N GLN A 101 0.45 -11.72 4.67
CA GLN A 101 -0.49 -12.33 5.61
C GLN A 101 -0.28 -11.78 7.02
N SER A 102 0.96 -11.79 7.52
CA SER A 102 1.29 -11.28 8.85
C SER A 102 0.92 -9.81 9.01
N PHE A 103 1.09 -8.99 7.96
CA PHE A 103 0.70 -7.59 7.98
C PHE A 103 -0.82 -7.43 8.04
N LEU A 104 -1.56 -8.15 7.19
CA LEU A 104 -3.03 -8.10 7.16
C LEU A 104 -3.63 -8.57 8.49
N ASP A 105 -3.07 -9.61 9.09
CA ASP A 105 -3.48 -10.11 10.41
C ASP A 105 -3.17 -9.11 11.52
N CYS A 106 -2.02 -8.45 11.45
CA CYS A 106 -1.60 -7.44 12.43
C CYS A 106 -2.51 -6.22 12.44
N ILE A 107 -2.90 -5.71 11.27
CA ILE A 107 -3.80 -4.55 11.18
C ILE A 107 -5.27 -4.94 11.33
N GLY A 108 -5.62 -6.20 11.06
CA GLY A 108 -6.96 -6.75 11.10
C GLY A 108 -7.83 -6.37 9.91
N PRO A 109 -8.94 -7.09 9.68
CA PRO A 109 -9.74 -7.02 8.45
C PRO A 109 -10.34 -5.62 8.21
N VAL A 110 -10.72 -4.92 9.29
CA VAL A 110 -11.29 -3.57 9.18
C VAL A 110 -10.28 -2.57 8.62
N ASN A 111 -9.01 -2.68 9.01
CA ASN A 111 -7.97 -1.77 8.54
C ASN A 111 -7.39 -2.23 7.19
N ALA A 112 -7.32 -3.54 6.95
CA ALA A 112 -6.98 -4.09 5.63
C ALA A 112 -7.92 -3.55 4.55
N ASN A 113 -9.21 -3.47 4.86
CA ASN A 113 -10.18 -2.87 3.95
C ASN A 113 -10.00 -1.35 3.75
N LEU A 114 -9.18 -0.67 4.54
CA LEU A 114 -8.90 0.76 4.33
C LEU A 114 -7.70 0.97 3.42
N LEU A 115 -6.92 -0.07 3.10
CA LEU A 115 -5.76 0.03 2.23
C LEU A 115 -6.18 0.45 0.82
N SER A 116 -5.66 1.58 0.34
CA SER A 116 -5.92 2.08 -1.01
C SER A 116 -4.76 1.86 -1.96
N HIS A 117 -3.53 1.80 -1.44
CA HIS A 117 -2.31 1.69 -2.22
C HIS A 117 -1.31 0.72 -1.55
N LEU A 118 -1.06 -0.39 -2.23
CA LEU A 118 -0.07 -1.39 -1.81
C LEU A 118 0.96 -1.60 -2.92
N CYS A 119 2.19 -1.93 -2.54
CA CYS A 119 3.23 -2.32 -3.46
C CYS A 119 3.78 -3.71 -3.11
N ILE A 120 3.80 -4.60 -4.11
CA ILE A 120 4.29 -5.98 -4.00
C ILE A 120 5.32 -6.27 -5.10
N ASN A 121 5.97 -7.43 -5.08
CA ASN A 121 6.72 -7.92 -6.22
C ASN A 121 5.80 -8.26 -7.39
N PHE A 122 6.34 -8.10 -8.60
CA PHE A 122 5.69 -8.57 -9.80
C PHE A 122 5.49 -10.11 -9.75
N PRO A 123 4.27 -10.61 -10.01
CA PRO A 123 4.01 -12.05 -10.00
C PRO A 123 4.86 -12.80 -11.02
N VAL A 124 5.38 -13.95 -10.62
CA VAL A 124 6.20 -14.81 -11.49
C VAL A 124 5.31 -15.78 -12.25
N ALA A 125 5.55 -15.94 -13.54
CA ALA A 125 4.92 -16.95 -14.37
C ALA A 125 5.96 -18.02 -14.76
N GLU A 126 5.53 -19.27 -14.77
CA GLU A 126 6.36 -20.44 -15.06
C GLU A 126 5.63 -21.35 -16.06
N ASN A 127 6.39 -22.10 -16.85
CA ASN A 127 5.84 -23.19 -17.65
C ASN A 127 5.53 -24.36 -16.72
N ARG A 128 4.43 -25.07 -16.96
CA ARG A 128 4.23 -26.38 -16.32
C ARG A 128 5.30 -27.36 -16.81
N GLU A 129 5.94 -28.05 -15.87
CA GLU A 129 6.92 -29.11 -16.15
C GLU A 129 6.33 -30.19 -17.08
N ASP A 130 5.04 -30.49 -16.92
CA ASP A 130 4.34 -31.53 -17.69
C ASP A 130 3.77 -31.02 -19.03
N GLN A 131 3.62 -29.71 -19.22
CA GLN A 131 3.03 -29.09 -20.41
C GLN A 131 3.70 -27.74 -20.70
N PRO A 132 4.76 -27.71 -21.53
CA PRO A 132 5.55 -26.51 -21.81
C PRO A 132 4.76 -25.34 -22.44
N CYS A 133 3.55 -25.61 -22.95
CA CYS A 133 2.66 -24.59 -23.52
C CYS A 133 1.67 -23.99 -22.51
N GLU A 134 1.57 -24.53 -21.29
CA GLU A 134 0.65 -24.01 -20.28
C GLU A 134 1.40 -23.10 -19.28
N VAL A 135 1.15 -21.79 -19.40
CA VAL A 135 1.70 -20.78 -18.50
C VAL A 135 0.87 -20.71 -17.22
N LYS A 136 1.52 -20.87 -16.06
CA LYS A 136 0.91 -20.78 -14.74
C LYS A 136 1.61 -19.71 -13.89
N LEU A 137 0.84 -18.96 -13.10
CA LEU A 137 1.43 -18.14 -12.05
C LEU A 137 2.01 -19.04 -10.95
N ARG A 138 3.21 -18.68 -10.49
CA ARG A 138 3.82 -19.30 -9.32
C ARG A 138 2.92 -19.13 -8.10
N GLU A 139 2.98 -20.10 -7.21
CA GLU A 139 2.04 -20.23 -6.10
C GLU A 139 2.07 -19.03 -5.14
N ASP A 140 3.25 -18.45 -4.91
CA ASP A 140 3.42 -17.26 -4.06
C ASP A 140 2.74 -16.01 -4.64
N GLY A 141 2.89 -15.76 -5.94
CA GLY A 141 2.21 -14.68 -6.64
C GLY A 141 0.70 -14.87 -6.62
N ARG A 142 0.25 -16.11 -6.88
CA ARG A 142 -1.17 -16.48 -6.88
C ARG A 142 -1.81 -16.30 -5.50
N GLN A 143 -1.13 -16.74 -4.44
CA GLN A 143 -1.62 -16.59 -3.08
C GLN A 143 -1.59 -15.13 -2.62
N SER A 144 -0.57 -14.36 -2.98
CA SER A 144 -0.52 -12.92 -2.69
C SER A 144 -1.73 -12.19 -3.29
N LEU A 145 -2.04 -12.43 -4.56
CA LEU A 145 -3.17 -11.79 -5.24
C LEU A 145 -4.52 -12.20 -4.64
N ARG A 146 -4.67 -13.47 -4.25
CA ARG A 146 -5.85 -13.97 -3.53
C ARG A 146 -6.03 -13.23 -2.20
N LEU A 147 -4.97 -13.07 -1.40
CA LEU A 147 -5.05 -12.34 -0.13
C LEU A 147 -5.52 -10.89 -0.34
N LEU A 148 -5.04 -10.21 -1.38
CA LEU A 148 -5.50 -8.87 -1.72
C LEU A 148 -6.98 -8.85 -2.14
N GLN A 149 -7.41 -9.81 -2.95
CA GLN A 149 -8.79 -9.93 -3.38
C GLN A 149 -9.75 -10.15 -2.20
N GLU A 150 -9.37 -10.97 -1.23
CA GLU A 150 -10.21 -11.34 -0.10
C GLU A 150 -10.24 -10.28 1.01
N ASN A 151 -9.12 -9.59 1.25
CA ASN A 151 -8.95 -8.73 2.44
C ASN A 151 -8.94 -7.23 2.14
N CYS A 152 -8.61 -6.82 0.91
CA CYS A 152 -8.36 -5.41 0.57
C CYS A 152 -9.42 -4.85 -0.40
N THR A 153 -10.69 -4.81 0.02
CA THR A 153 -11.80 -4.46 -0.89
C THR A 153 -11.88 -2.98 -1.31
N ASN A 154 -11.02 -2.11 -0.78
CA ASN A 154 -10.87 -0.72 -1.25
C ASN A 154 -9.48 -0.45 -1.89
N LEU A 155 -8.74 -1.50 -2.25
CA LEU A 155 -7.45 -1.37 -2.91
C LEU A 155 -7.66 -0.81 -4.33
N THR A 156 -7.34 0.46 -4.54
CA THR A 156 -7.53 1.15 -5.82
C THR A 156 -6.27 1.17 -6.67
N THR A 157 -5.10 1.14 -6.04
CA THR A 157 -3.81 1.16 -6.71
C THR A 157 -2.94 0.00 -6.22
N LEU A 158 -2.48 -0.83 -7.16
CA LEU A 158 -1.47 -1.85 -6.90
C LEU A 158 -0.23 -1.52 -7.71
N GLU A 159 0.88 -1.33 -7.01
CA GLU A 159 2.19 -1.18 -7.62
C GLU A 159 2.94 -2.51 -7.52
N THR A 160 3.60 -2.90 -8.59
CA THR A 160 4.32 -4.17 -8.69
C THR A 160 5.76 -3.92 -9.11
N PHE A 161 6.71 -4.61 -8.48
CA PHE A 161 8.14 -4.41 -8.72
C PHE A 161 8.75 -5.53 -9.55
N VAL A 162 9.29 -5.14 -10.70
CA VAL A 162 10.06 -5.99 -11.62
C VAL A 162 11.54 -5.90 -11.23
N HIS A 163 12.09 -7.04 -10.83
CA HIS A 163 13.48 -7.25 -10.48
C HIS A 163 14.09 -8.38 -11.32
N SER A 164 15.40 -8.36 -11.54
CA SER A 164 16.08 -9.38 -12.34
C SER A 164 15.89 -10.82 -11.82
N LYS A 165 15.69 -10.98 -10.51
CA LYS A 165 15.49 -12.30 -9.87
C LYS A 165 14.07 -12.87 -10.02
N ASN A 166 13.04 -12.01 -10.13
CA ASN A 166 11.64 -12.46 -10.18
C ASN A 166 11.03 -12.36 -11.59
N SER A 167 11.67 -11.62 -12.49
CA SER A 167 11.10 -11.25 -13.79
C SER A 167 12.09 -11.44 -14.94
N SER A 168 12.98 -12.44 -14.83
CA SER A 168 13.96 -12.73 -15.87
C SER A 168 13.30 -12.99 -17.23
N PHE A 169 12.12 -13.61 -17.26
CA PHE A 169 11.35 -13.85 -18.48
C PHE A 169 10.88 -12.56 -19.19
N LEU A 170 10.83 -11.43 -18.48
CA LEU A 170 10.48 -10.13 -19.05
C LEU A 170 11.71 -9.36 -19.57
N ILE A 171 12.89 -9.69 -19.06
CA ILE A 171 14.14 -8.96 -19.31
C ILE A 171 14.93 -9.70 -20.39
N GLY A 172 15.06 -9.09 -21.56
CA GLY A 172 15.78 -9.69 -22.69
C GLY A 172 14.98 -10.72 -23.50
N ALA A 173 13.64 -10.71 -23.40
CA ALA A 173 12.78 -11.55 -24.22
C ALA A 173 13.03 -11.31 -25.72
N ASP A 174 13.43 -12.38 -26.43
CA ASP A 174 13.56 -12.46 -27.89
C ASP A 174 12.20 -12.76 -28.55
N GLU A 175 12.16 -12.78 -29.89
CA GLU A 175 10.94 -13.08 -30.64
C GLU A 175 10.38 -14.48 -30.30
N ASP A 176 11.26 -15.44 -30.01
CA ASP A 176 10.91 -16.82 -29.67
C ASP A 176 10.19 -16.93 -28.31
N ASN A 177 10.49 -16.06 -27.34
CA ASN A 177 9.82 -16.01 -26.04
C ASN A 177 8.57 -15.11 -25.99
N SER A 178 8.23 -14.44 -27.10
CA SER A 178 7.16 -13.44 -27.14
C SER A 178 5.77 -14.03 -26.83
N GLN A 179 5.50 -15.27 -27.23
CA GLN A 179 4.23 -15.96 -26.94
C GLN A 179 4.11 -16.29 -25.45
N PHE A 180 5.17 -16.83 -24.83
CA PHE A 180 5.19 -17.10 -23.40
C PHE A 180 4.96 -15.83 -22.59
N VAL A 181 5.67 -14.75 -22.92
CA VAL A 181 5.51 -13.44 -22.26
C VAL A 181 4.08 -12.94 -22.38
N ARG A 182 3.49 -13.01 -23.58
CA ARG A 182 2.10 -12.58 -23.81
C ARG A 182 1.13 -13.36 -22.93
N GLU A 183 1.23 -14.68 -22.90
CA GLU A 183 0.34 -15.51 -22.09
C GLU A 183 0.55 -15.30 -20.59
N ALA A 184 1.79 -15.14 -20.14
CA ALA A 184 2.11 -14.79 -18.76
C ALA A 184 1.44 -13.47 -18.34
N LEU A 185 1.56 -12.42 -19.17
CA LEU A 185 0.97 -11.13 -18.89
C LEU A 185 -0.56 -11.19 -18.88
N LEU A 186 -1.19 -11.93 -19.82
CA LEU A 186 -2.64 -12.11 -19.84
C LEU A 186 -3.16 -12.86 -18.60
N ARG A 187 -2.43 -13.88 -18.15
CA ARG A 187 -2.77 -14.61 -16.93
C ARG A 187 -2.65 -13.75 -15.68
N ILE A 188 -1.59 -12.95 -15.59
CA ILE A 188 -1.40 -11.99 -14.49
C ILE A 188 -2.51 -10.94 -14.52
N ASP A 189 -2.83 -10.38 -15.69
CA ASP A 189 -3.91 -9.39 -15.86
C ASP A 189 -5.27 -9.93 -15.42
N ALA A 190 -5.60 -11.18 -15.77
CA ALA A 190 -6.83 -11.82 -15.35
C ALA A 190 -6.94 -11.90 -13.82
N GLN A 191 -5.83 -12.22 -13.13
CA GLN A 191 -5.81 -12.26 -11.65
C GLN A 191 -5.88 -10.86 -11.03
N LEU A 192 -5.20 -9.87 -11.62
CA LEU A 192 -5.25 -8.48 -11.16
C LEU A 192 -6.66 -7.89 -11.31
N LYS A 193 -7.33 -8.13 -12.45
CA LYS A 193 -8.71 -7.68 -12.71
C LYS A 193 -9.75 -8.37 -11.84
N ALA A 194 -9.42 -9.51 -11.22
CA ALA A 194 -10.30 -10.15 -10.25
C ALA A 194 -10.42 -9.36 -8.94
N ILE A 195 -9.49 -8.42 -8.67
CA ILE A 195 -9.57 -7.47 -7.57
C ILE A 195 -10.51 -6.32 -8.00
N SER A 196 -11.79 -6.45 -7.68
CA SER A 196 -12.85 -5.55 -8.18
C SER A 196 -12.66 -4.05 -7.90
N SER A 197 -11.95 -3.70 -6.81
CA SER A 197 -11.67 -2.32 -6.43
C SER A 197 -10.51 -1.69 -7.19
N LEU A 198 -9.72 -2.50 -7.90
CA LEU A 198 -8.46 -2.08 -8.50
C LEU A 198 -8.72 -1.22 -9.74
N GLN A 199 -8.25 0.02 -9.70
CA GLN A 199 -8.43 1.01 -10.77
C GLN A 199 -7.12 1.26 -11.53
N ARG A 200 -5.99 1.11 -10.84
CA ARG A 200 -4.68 1.46 -11.39
C ARG A 200 -3.65 0.40 -11.04
N ILE A 201 -3.03 -0.15 -12.09
CA ILE A 201 -1.91 -1.09 -11.99
C ILE A 201 -0.65 -0.35 -12.43
N ILE A 202 0.35 -0.32 -11.55
CA ILE A 202 1.66 0.26 -11.84
C ILE A 202 2.69 -0.87 -11.86
N VAL A 203 3.50 -0.93 -12.90
CA VAL A 203 4.66 -1.82 -12.98
C VAL A 203 5.90 -0.96 -12.91
N ARG A 204 6.66 -1.06 -11.82
CA ARG A 204 7.93 -0.35 -11.64
C ARG A 204 9.09 -1.29 -11.91
N VAL A 205 9.95 -0.88 -12.83
CA VAL A 205 11.14 -1.62 -13.25
C VAL A 205 12.37 -0.99 -12.62
N TYR A 206 13.07 -1.76 -11.79
CA TYR A 206 14.25 -1.30 -11.07
C TYR A 206 15.58 -1.75 -11.69
N ILE A 207 15.64 -3.00 -12.17
CA ILE A 207 16.86 -3.60 -12.69
C ILE A 207 16.53 -4.29 -14.02
N GLY A 208 17.30 -3.95 -15.06
CA GLY A 208 17.13 -4.47 -16.41
C GLY A 208 16.32 -3.54 -17.33
N THR A 209 16.23 -3.94 -18.60
CA THR A 209 15.51 -3.20 -19.64
C THR A 209 14.41 -4.10 -20.18
N LEU A 210 13.15 -3.70 -20.00
CA LEU A 210 12.04 -4.32 -20.72
C LEU A 210 12.21 -4.04 -22.20
N THR A 211 12.03 -5.05 -23.05
CA THR A 211 12.02 -4.82 -24.49
C THR A 211 10.83 -3.93 -24.87
N PRO A 212 10.90 -3.14 -25.95
CA PRO A 212 9.78 -2.32 -26.40
C PRO A 212 8.48 -3.12 -26.56
N LEU A 213 8.60 -4.35 -27.05
CA LEU A 213 7.50 -5.29 -27.20
C LEU A 213 6.78 -5.58 -25.87
N VAL A 214 7.52 -5.95 -24.82
CA VAL A 214 6.96 -6.23 -23.48
C VAL A 214 6.28 -4.99 -22.90
N LYS A 215 6.92 -3.83 -23.06
CA LYS A 215 6.40 -2.54 -22.58
C LYS A 215 5.08 -2.18 -23.25
N ASP A 216 4.98 -2.39 -24.56
CA ASP A 216 3.76 -2.10 -25.32
C ASP A 216 2.66 -3.10 -25.03
N MET A 217 2.98 -4.38 -24.78
CA MET A 217 2.02 -5.37 -24.28
C MET A 217 1.42 -4.94 -22.93
N MET A 218 2.25 -4.57 -21.95
CA MET A 218 1.77 -4.11 -20.63
C MET A 218 0.88 -2.87 -20.73
N ARG A 219 1.25 -1.91 -21.59
CA ARG A 219 0.43 -0.72 -21.86
C ARG A 219 -0.89 -1.08 -22.55
N GLY A 220 -0.89 -2.05 -23.45
CA GLY A 220 -2.09 -2.59 -24.09
C GLY A 220 -3.08 -3.23 -23.10
N LEU A 221 -2.59 -3.71 -21.95
CA LEU A 221 -3.41 -4.19 -20.83
C LEU A 221 -3.93 -3.06 -19.92
N GLY A 222 -3.55 -1.80 -20.19
CA GLY A 222 -3.92 -0.63 -19.40
C GLY A 222 -2.99 -0.36 -18.21
N TRP A 223 -1.83 -1.02 -18.14
CA TRP A 223 -0.90 -0.86 -17.02
C TRP A 223 0.03 0.34 -17.24
N VAL A 224 0.40 1.00 -16.14
CA VAL A 224 1.35 2.11 -16.14
C VAL A 224 2.76 1.58 -15.86
N VAL A 225 3.64 1.64 -16.85
CA VAL A 225 5.03 1.19 -16.71
C VAL A 225 5.96 2.37 -16.38
N VAL A 226 6.64 2.30 -15.23
CA VAL A 226 7.58 3.32 -14.73
C VAL A 226 8.97 2.74 -14.49
N PHE A 227 10.01 3.56 -14.60
CA PHE A 227 11.42 3.15 -14.49
C PHE A 227 12.12 3.92 -13.37
N GLY A 228 12.86 3.21 -12.51
CA GLY A 228 13.56 3.80 -11.36
C GLY A 228 12.62 4.35 -10.29
N ASP A 229 13.14 5.21 -9.40
CA ASP A 229 12.41 5.78 -8.25
C ASP A 229 11.63 7.07 -8.53
N ARG A 230 11.56 7.51 -9.79
CA ARG A 230 10.86 8.75 -10.17
C ARG A 230 9.39 8.55 -10.48
#